data_AF-A0AB74EAI6-F1
#
_entry.id   AF-A0AB74EAI6-F1
#
_cell.length_a   1.000
_cell.length_b   1.000
_cell.length_c   1.000
_cell.angle_alpha   90.00
_cell.angle_beta   90.00
_cell.angle_gamma   90.00
#
_symmetry.space_group_name_H-M   'P 1'
#
loop_
_entity.id
_entity.type
_entity.pdbx_description
1 polymer ?
#
loop_
_entity_poly.entity_id
_entity_poly.type
_entity_poly.pdbx_seq_one_letter_code
_entity_poly.pdbx_strand_id
1 'polypeptide(L)'
;MPVIPISHVFLYANKITLISTAEQAGIRNQGQLFASSGNVAIDANGRLVNSGTMAAANVQDMNNTAEHKVNIRSQAFENSGTAVSQQGTQIHSQSIQNTGKLLSAGTEDLAVSGSLNNQNGEIATNQQLIIHDGQQSTVVIDNTNGTIQSGRDVAIQAKSLSNNGTLAADNKLDIALQDDFYVERKIVAGNELSLSTRGSLKNSHTLQAGKRIRIKANNLDNAVQGNIQSGGTTDIGTQHNLTNRGLIDGQQTKIQAGQMNNIGTGRIYGDNIAIAATRLDNQDENGTGAAIAARENLNLGIEQLNNRENSLIYSGNDMAVGGALDTNDQATGKAQRIHNAGAIIEAAGKMRLGVEKLHNTNEHLKTQLVETGRERIVDYEAFGRHELLREGTQHELGWFVYNNESDHLRTPDGVAHENWHKYDYEKVTQETQVTGTAPAKIIAGSDLIIDSKAVFNSDSRIIAGGNCLCKQKKTVCITSKPLARRKSSAKMVSCTTTGVRVVKDMMKQGIVNKIILCRRKSHATFHWVHLPMNRIAKH
;
A
#
# COMPACT_ATOMS: atom_id res chain seq x y z
N MET A 1 -3.96 -46.85 -36.85
CA MET A 1 -3.05 -47.52 -35.89
C MET A 1 -3.81 -48.62 -35.17
N PRO A 2 -3.16 -49.72 -34.76
CA PRO A 2 -3.80 -50.79 -34.01
C PRO A 2 -4.34 -50.26 -32.67
N VAL A 3 -5.54 -50.72 -32.30
CA VAL A 3 -6.24 -50.33 -31.07
C VAL A 3 -6.72 -51.60 -30.39
N ILE A 4 -6.60 -51.67 -29.07
CA ILE A 4 -7.25 -52.71 -28.24
C ILE A 4 -8.61 -52.16 -27.80
N PRO A 5 -9.74 -52.60 -28.40
CA PRO A 5 -11.07 -52.16 -28.00
C PRO A 5 -11.59 -52.97 -26.81
N ILE A 6 -12.19 -52.27 -25.84
CA ILE A 6 -12.92 -52.85 -24.72
C ILE A 6 -14.32 -52.24 -24.76
N SER A 7 -15.16 -52.78 -25.63
CA SER A 7 -16.52 -52.28 -25.90
C SER A 7 -17.53 -53.32 -25.43
N HIS A 8 -18.48 -52.92 -24.56
CA HIS A 8 -19.50 -53.81 -23.96
C HIS A 8 -18.94 -54.96 -23.09
N VAL A 9 -17.67 -54.90 -22.71
CA VAL A 9 -17.02 -55.90 -21.87
C VAL A 9 -16.89 -55.36 -20.44
N PHE A 10 -17.30 -56.19 -19.50
CA PHE A 10 -16.99 -56.03 -18.08
C PHE A 10 -15.79 -56.92 -17.74
N LEU A 11 -14.63 -56.31 -17.50
CA LEU A 11 -13.46 -57.03 -17.03
C LEU A 11 -13.35 -56.88 -15.51
N TYR A 12 -13.67 -57.96 -14.80
CA TYR A 12 -13.54 -58.08 -13.34
C TYR A 12 -12.40 -59.05 -13.03
N ALA A 13 -11.38 -58.59 -12.31
CA ALA A 13 -10.26 -59.43 -11.88
C ALA A 13 -9.69 -58.93 -10.55
N ASN A 14 -8.83 -59.73 -9.90
CA ASN A 14 -8.11 -59.23 -8.72
C ASN A 14 -7.16 -58.10 -9.10
N LYS A 15 -6.44 -58.25 -10.22
CA LYS A 15 -5.54 -57.26 -10.83
C LYS A 15 -5.77 -57.23 -12.33
N ILE A 16 -5.71 -56.04 -12.93
CA ILE A 16 -5.81 -55.86 -14.38
C ILE A 16 -4.52 -55.23 -14.89
N THR A 17 -3.96 -55.77 -15.97
CA THR A 17 -2.80 -55.18 -16.66
C THR A 17 -3.02 -55.26 -18.16
N LEU A 18 -2.99 -54.10 -18.83
CA LEU A 18 -3.13 -53.99 -20.28
C LEU A 18 -1.89 -53.31 -20.84
N ILE A 19 -1.25 -53.95 -21.82
CA ILE A 19 -0.02 -53.44 -22.44
C ILE A 19 -0.21 -53.46 -23.96
N SER A 20 -0.04 -52.32 -24.62
CA SER A 20 0.03 -52.26 -26.09
C SER A 20 1.49 -52.22 -26.52
N THR A 21 1.94 -53.27 -27.22
CA THR A 21 3.36 -53.44 -27.57
C THR A 21 3.73 -52.89 -28.94
N ALA A 22 2.76 -52.71 -29.84
CA ALA A 22 3.00 -52.12 -31.15
C ALA A 22 3.20 -50.59 -31.04
N GLU A 23 4.05 -50.05 -31.92
CA GLU A 23 4.34 -48.62 -31.96
C GLU A 23 3.05 -47.81 -32.18
N GLN A 24 2.83 -46.78 -31.36
CA GLN A 24 1.63 -45.93 -31.39
C GLN A 24 0.30 -46.68 -31.16
N ALA A 25 0.34 -47.92 -30.67
CA ALA A 25 -0.87 -48.70 -30.43
C ALA A 25 -1.68 -48.13 -29.27
N GLY A 26 -2.97 -47.89 -29.52
CA GLY A 26 -3.88 -47.33 -28.53
C GLY A 26 -4.66 -48.38 -27.74
N ILE A 27 -5.28 -47.94 -26.65
CA ILE A 27 -6.24 -48.72 -25.86
C ILE A 27 -7.52 -47.90 -25.75
N ARG A 28 -8.69 -48.52 -25.96
CA ARG A 28 -9.98 -47.85 -25.85
C ARG A 28 -10.87 -48.59 -24.85
N ASN A 29 -11.06 -48.01 -23.67
CA ASN A 29 -12.03 -48.49 -22.69
C ASN A 29 -13.39 -47.79 -22.87
N GLN A 30 -14.42 -48.56 -23.20
CA GLN A 30 -15.81 -48.10 -23.22
C GLN A 30 -16.70 -48.92 -22.26
N GLY A 31 -16.12 -49.90 -21.57
CA GLY A 31 -16.79 -50.78 -20.61
C GLY A 31 -16.34 -50.50 -19.17
N GLN A 32 -16.20 -51.56 -18.37
CA GLN A 32 -15.70 -51.46 -17.01
C GLN A 32 -14.44 -52.30 -16.84
N LEU A 33 -13.36 -51.67 -16.37
CA LEU A 33 -12.17 -52.33 -15.85
C LEU A 33 -12.22 -52.22 -14.33
N PHE A 34 -12.49 -53.33 -13.65
CA PHE A 34 -12.63 -53.35 -12.20
C PHE A 34 -11.64 -54.34 -11.56
N ALA A 35 -10.69 -53.81 -10.80
CA ALA A 35 -9.75 -54.59 -10.00
C ALA A 35 -10.23 -54.64 -8.54
N SER A 36 -10.51 -55.85 -8.02
CA SER A 36 -11.11 -56.06 -6.69
C SER A 36 -10.12 -56.24 -5.54
N SER A 37 -8.85 -56.55 -5.82
CA SER A 37 -7.82 -56.86 -4.81
C SER A 37 -6.43 -56.51 -5.36
N GLY A 38 -6.35 -55.41 -6.12
CA GLY A 38 -5.19 -55.12 -6.94
C GLY A 38 -5.36 -53.88 -7.81
N ASN A 39 -4.33 -53.62 -8.61
CA ASN A 39 -4.26 -52.42 -9.44
C ASN A 39 -4.95 -52.61 -10.80
N VAL A 40 -5.39 -51.49 -11.38
CA VAL A 40 -5.59 -51.36 -12.82
C VAL A 40 -4.33 -50.69 -13.39
N ALA A 41 -3.53 -51.44 -14.14
CA ALA A 41 -2.33 -50.93 -14.80
C ALA A 41 -2.52 -50.91 -16.32
N ILE A 42 -2.26 -49.78 -16.96
CA ILE A 42 -2.37 -49.61 -18.41
C ILE A 42 -1.08 -48.99 -18.93
N ASP A 43 -0.42 -49.65 -19.87
CA ASP A 43 0.72 -49.13 -20.62
C ASP A 43 0.36 -49.10 -22.10
N ALA A 44 -0.06 -47.93 -22.57
CA ALA A 44 -0.41 -47.69 -23.97
C ALA A 44 0.75 -47.00 -24.68
N ASN A 45 1.40 -47.67 -25.63
CA ASN A 45 2.44 -47.05 -26.47
C ASN A 45 1.94 -45.85 -27.30
N GLY A 46 0.63 -45.69 -27.48
CA GLY A 46 -0.01 -44.54 -28.13
C GLY A 46 -1.08 -43.90 -27.23
N ARG A 47 -2.30 -43.78 -27.76
CA ARG A 47 -3.42 -43.11 -27.08
C ARG A 47 -4.26 -44.06 -26.24
N LEU A 48 -4.52 -43.70 -24.98
CA LEU A 48 -5.54 -44.31 -24.13
C LEU A 48 -6.81 -43.46 -24.16
N VAL A 49 -7.94 -44.05 -24.57
CA VAL A 49 -9.26 -43.41 -24.50
C VAL A 49 -10.11 -44.14 -23.47
N ASN A 50 -10.56 -43.44 -22.43
CA ASN A 50 -11.51 -43.93 -21.45
C ASN A 50 -12.83 -43.17 -21.54
N SER A 51 -13.85 -43.83 -22.08
CA SER A 51 -15.24 -43.37 -22.03
C SER A 51 -16.11 -44.24 -21.09
N GLY A 52 -15.51 -45.22 -20.44
CA GLY A 52 -16.16 -46.11 -19.46
C GLY A 52 -15.62 -45.90 -18.04
N THR A 53 -15.54 -46.98 -17.26
CA THR A 53 -15.01 -46.94 -15.89
C THR A 53 -13.70 -47.71 -15.80
N MET A 54 -12.71 -47.12 -15.13
CA MET A 54 -11.52 -47.78 -14.62
C MET A 54 -11.52 -47.65 -13.10
N ALA A 55 -11.58 -48.76 -12.39
CA ALA A 55 -11.72 -48.77 -10.94
C ALA A 55 -10.76 -49.76 -10.29
N ALA A 56 -9.91 -49.27 -9.39
CA ALA A 56 -9.15 -50.07 -8.44
C ALA A 56 -9.59 -49.67 -7.04
N ALA A 57 -10.69 -50.28 -6.57
CA ALA A 57 -11.30 -49.95 -5.29
C ALA A 57 -12.06 -51.15 -4.75
N ASN A 58 -11.88 -51.42 -3.45
CA ASN A 58 -12.66 -52.42 -2.74
C ASN A 58 -13.08 -51.89 -1.37
N VAL A 59 -14.34 -51.49 -1.26
CA VAL A 59 -14.93 -50.96 -0.03
C VAL A 59 -14.89 -51.93 1.16
N GLN A 60 -14.69 -53.24 0.91
CA GLN A 60 -14.50 -54.24 1.96
C GLN A 60 -13.05 -54.34 2.43
N ASP A 61 -12.08 -53.92 1.62
CA ASP A 61 -10.66 -53.84 2.00
C ASP A 61 -10.35 -52.51 2.68
N MET A 62 -11.03 -52.22 3.79
CA MET A 62 -10.83 -50.97 4.54
C MET A 62 -9.44 -50.86 5.17
N ASN A 63 -8.76 -51.99 5.34
CA ASN A 63 -7.40 -52.05 5.90
C ASN A 63 -6.30 -51.95 4.82
N ASN A 64 -6.65 -51.73 3.55
CA ASN A 64 -5.68 -51.56 2.46
C ASN A 64 -4.69 -52.74 2.36
N THR A 65 -5.19 -53.98 2.51
CA THR A 65 -4.38 -55.21 2.49
C THR A 65 -3.85 -55.56 1.11
N ALA A 66 -4.51 -55.12 0.04
CA ALA A 66 -4.00 -55.15 -1.33
C ALA A 66 -3.70 -53.74 -1.85
N GLU A 67 -2.88 -53.62 -2.91
CA GLU A 67 -2.72 -52.34 -3.60
C GLU A 67 -3.96 -52.04 -4.45
N HIS A 68 -4.55 -50.85 -4.31
CA HIS A 68 -5.75 -50.42 -5.05
C HIS A 68 -5.48 -49.13 -5.82
N LYS A 69 -4.52 -49.20 -6.74
CA LYS A 69 -4.06 -48.07 -7.54
C LYS A 69 -4.49 -48.18 -9.00
N VAL A 70 -4.69 -47.01 -9.62
CA VAL A 70 -4.81 -46.88 -11.07
C VAL A 70 -3.50 -46.32 -11.62
N ASN A 71 -2.77 -47.09 -12.40
CA ASN A 71 -1.50 -46.69 -13.00
C ASN A 71 -1.64 -46.63 -14.51
N ILE A 72 -1.41 -45.46 -15.10
CA ILE A 72 -1.55 -45.22 -16.54
C ILE A 72 -0.24 -44.67 -17.08
N ARG A 73 0.28 -45.30 -18.12
CA ARG A 73 1.33 -44.77 -18.98
C ARG A 73 0.76 -44.68 -20.40
N SER A 74 0.84 -43.51 -21.02
CA SER A 74 0.39 -43.31 -22.39
C SER A 74 1.10 -42.13 -23.06
N GLN A 75 1.00 -42.00 -24.39
CA GLN A 75 1.35 -40.72 -25.04
C GLN A 75 0.27 -39.68 -24.79
N ALA A 76 -0.99 -40.05 -25.05
CA ALA A 76 -2.16 -39.22 -24.81
C ALA A 76 -3.19 -39.99 -23.99
N PHE A 77 -3.76 -39.35 -22.97
CA PHE A 77 -4.86 -39.89 -22.18
C PHE A 77 -6.11 -39.02 -22.34
N GLU A 78 -7.15 -39.57 -22.96
CA GLU A 78 -8.47 -38.93 -23.11
C GLU A 78 -9.46 -39.60 -22.17
N ASN A 79 -9.93 -38.88 -21.15
CA ASN A 79 -10.89 -39.35 -20.18
C ASN A 79 -12.20 -38.55 -20.27
N SER A 80 -13.25 -39.18 -20.79
CA SER A 80 -14.63 -38.69 -20.69
C SER A 80 -15.49 -39.54 -19.75
N GLY A 81 -14.97 -40.69 -19.29
CA GLY A 81 -15.58 -41.57 -18.31
C GLY A 81 -15.11 -41.30 -16.88
N THR A 82 -14.87 -42.37 -16.12
CA THR A 82 -14.37 -42.30 -14.74
C THR A 82 -13.12 -43.16 -14.56
N ALA A 83 -12.09 -42.61 -13.92
CA ALA A 83 -11.01 -43.36 -13.32
C ALA A 83 -11.05 -43.14 -11.81
N VAL A 84 -11.12 -44.20 -11.01
CA VAL A 84 -11.23 -44.13 -9.56
C VAL A 84 -10.30 -45.11 -8.87
N SER A 85 -9.62 -44.65 -7.82
CA SER A 85 -8.72 -45.46 -7.00
C SER A 85 -8.96 -45.27 -5.50
N GLN A 86 -8.73 -46.32 -4.73
CA GLN A 86 -8.79 -46.25 -3.26
C GLN A 86 -7.47 -45.81 -2.64
N GLN A 87 -6.32 -46.18 -3.22
CA GLN A 87 -5.00 -45.87 -2.65
C GLN A 87 -4.16 -44.88 -3.46
N GLY A 88 -4.50 -44.63 -4.71
CA GLY A 88 -3.80 -43.64 -5.51
C GLY A 88 -3.95 -43.82 -7.00
N THR A 89 -3.76 -42.74 -7.73
CA THR A 89 -3.74 -42.74 -9.19
C THR A 89 -2.40 -42.18 -9.64
N GLN A 90 -1.70 -42.88 -10.52
CA GLN A 90 -0.46 -42.39 -11.14
C GLN A 90 -0.66 -42.35 -12.65
N ILE A 91 -0.52 -41.18 -13.26
CA ILE A 91 -0.66 -40.99 -14.70
C ILE A 91 0.61 -40.37 -15.26
N HIS A 92 1.24 -41.06 -16.19
CA HIS A 92 2.36 -40.54 -16.96
C HIS A 92 1.97 -40.40 -18.43
N SER A 93 1.79 -39.16 -18.88
CA SER A 93 1.35 -38.86 -20.24
C SER A 93 2.00 -37.60 -20.81
N GLN A 94 2.06 -37.47 -22.13
CA GLN A 94 2.42 -36.19 -22.76
C GLN A 94 1.25 -35.22 -22.71
N SER A 95 0.04 -35.71 -23.01
CA SER A 95 -1.19 -34.94 -22.90
C SER A 95 -2.27 -35.68 -22.13
N ILE A 96 -3.01 -34.94 -21.31
CA ILE A 96 -4.23 -35.41 -20.64
C ILE A 96 -5.38 -34.49 -21.04
N GLN A 97 -6.44 -35.08 -21.59
CA GLN A 97 -7.73 -34.42 -21.81
C GLN A 97 -8.75 -35.07 -20.89
N ASN A 98 -9.16 -34.36 -19.84
CA ASN A 98 -10.15 -34.83 -18.86
C ASN A 98 -11.42 -33.98 -18.96
N THR A 99 -12.49 -34.56 -19.50
CA THR A 99 -13.85 -34.01 -19.43
C THR A 99 -14.76 -34.87 -18.55
N GLY A 100 -14.23 -35.97 -18.00
CA GLY A 100 -14.90 -36.86 -17.07
C GLY A 100 -14.38 -36.69 -15.65
N LYS A 101 -14.15 -37.81 -14.96
CA LYS A 101 -13.70 -37.83 -13.56
C LYS A 101 -12.40 -38.61 -13.39
N LEU A 102 -11.44 -38.00 -12.71
CA LEU A 102 -10.26 -38.64 -12.14
C LEU A 102 -10.35 -38.47 -10.63
N LEU A 103 -10.56 -39.57 -9.91
CA LEU A 103 -10.87 -39.57 -8.49
C LEU A 103 -9.92 -40.49 -7.74
N SER A 104 -9.42 -40.04 -6.58
CA SER A 104 -8.64 -40.90 -5.69
C SER A 104 -8.92 -40.66 -4.22
N ALA A 105 -9.20 -41.71 -3.44
CA ALA A 105 -9.12 -41.59 -1.98
C ALA A 105 -7.66 -41.51 -1.48
N GLY A 106 -6.71 -41.87 -2.34
CA GLY A 106 -5.28 -41.84 -2.12
C GLY A 106 -4.57 -40.62 -2.71
N THR A 107 -3.25 -40.72 -2.87
CA THR A 107 -2.49 -39.68 -3.59
C THR A 107 -2.68 -39.82 -5.09
N GLU A 108 -2.94 -38.71 -5.78
CA GLU A 108 -3.00 -38.63 -7.24
C GLU A 108 -1.79 -37.86 -7.76
N ASP A 109 -1.01 -38.51 -8.63
CA ASP A 109 0.23 -38.02 -9.22
C ASP A 109 0.10 -38.00 -10.76
N LEU A 110 0.04 -36.80 -11.32
CA LEU A 110 -0.11 -36.54 -12.75
C LEU A 110 1.21 -36.00 -13.30
N ALA A 111 2.05 -36.92 -13.78
CA ALA A 111 3.27 -36.62 -14.51
C ALA A 111 2.96 -36.33 -15.98
N VAL A 112 2.69 -35.06 -16.30
CA VAL A 112 2.33 -34.58 -17.63
C VAL A 112 3.51 -33.83 -18.23
N SER A 113 3.88 -34.04 -19.49
CA SER A 113 5.05 -33.33 -20.10
C SER A 113 4.68 -32.27 -21.15
N GLY A 114 3.43 -32.22 -21.60
CA GLY A 114 2.94 -31.26 -22.60
C GLY A 114 1.74 -30.43 -22.10
N SER A 115 0.55 -31.03 -22.04
CA SER A 115 -0.68 -30.31 -21.68
C SER A 115 -1.64 -31.11 -20.82
N LEU A 116 -2.31 -30.42 -19.90
CA LEU A 116 -3.42 -30.94 -19.11
C LEU A 116 -4.63 -30.05 -19.35
N ASN A 117 -5.60 -30.54 -20.13
CA ASN A 117 -6.88 -29.90 -20.31
C ASN A 117 -7.91 -30.61 -19.42
N ASN A 118 -8.35 -29.92 -18.37
CA ASN A 118 -9.38 -30.34 -17.43
C ASN A 118 -10.68 -29.55 -17.62
N GLN A 119 -10.95 -29.06 -18.84
CA GLN A 119 -12.14 -28.25 -19.09
C GLN A 119 -13.42 -29.04 -18.84
N ASN A 120 -14.29 -28.52 -17.97
CA ASN A 120 -15.53 -29.18 -17.50
C ASN A 120 -15.31 -30.56 -16.84
N GLY A 121 -14.06 -30.94 -16.57
CA GLY A 121 -13.70 -32.19 -15.92
C GLY A 121 -13.53 -32.03 -14.41
N GLU A 122 -13.38 -33.17 -13.74
CA GLU A 122 -13.12 -33.25 -12.31
C GLU A 122 -11.84 -34.05 -12.06
N ILE A 123 -10.90 -33.45 -11.32
CA ILE A 123 -9.72 -34.09 -10.74
C ILE A 123 -9.79 -33.84 -9.24
N ALA A 124 -10.04 -34.90 -8.47
CA ALA A 124 -10.29 -34.77 -7.03
C ALA A 124 -9.68 -35.92 -6.24
N THR A 125 -9.05 -35.57 -5.12
CA THR A 125 -8.47 -36.54 -4.19
C THR A 125 -8.83 -36.25 -2.74
N ASN A 126 -8.78 -37.26 -1.87
CA ASN A 126 -8.91 -37.08 -0.42
C ASN A 126 -7.57 -36.80 0.29
N GLN A 127 -6.43 -37.00 -0.39
CA GLN A 127 -5.09 -36.87 0.22
C GLN A 127 -4.25 -35.80 -0.47
N GLN A 128 -3.47 -36.15 -1.48
CA GLN A 128 -2.58 -35.21 -2.15
C GLN A 128 -2.76 -35.31 -3.65
N LEU A 129 -2.85 -34.17 -4.33
CA LEU A 129 -2.78 -34.06 -5.78
C LEU A 129 -1.45 -33.41 -6.17
N ILE A 130 -0.73 -34.03 -7.10
CA ILE A 130 0.52 -33.49 -7.64
C ILE A 130 0.40 -33.45 -9.16
N ILE A 131 0.68 -32.30 -9.76
CA ILE A 131 0.72 -32.11 -11.21
C ILE A 131 2.08 -31.53 -11.58
N HIS A 132 2.87 -32.26 -12.38
CA HIS A 132 4.23 -31.87 -12.72
C HIS A 132 4.72 -32.51 -14.02
N ASP A 133 5.87 -32.06 -14.53
CA ASP A 133 6.64 -32.65 -15.64
C ASP A 133 8.04 -33.14 -15.20
N GLY A 134 8.27 -33.25 -13.89
CA GLY A 134 9.57 -33.66 -13.36
C GLY A 134 10.55 -32.50 -13.30
N GLN A 135 10.08 -31.35 -12.81
CA GLN A 135 10.89 -30.14 -12.58
C GLN A 135 11.30 -29.37 -13.84
N GLN A 136 10.67 -29.63 -14.99
CA GLN A 136 10.93 -28.90 -16.24
C GLN A 136 10.07 -27.62 -16.35
N SER A 137 8.89 -27.60 -15.70
CA SER A 137 7.92 -26.49 -15.72
C SER A 137 7.54 -26.05 -17.14
N THR A 138 7.24 -27.02 -18.00
CA THR A 138 6.78 -26.92 -19.39
C THR A 138 5.28 -27.17 -19.55
N VAL A 139 4.60 -27.83 -18.60
CA VAL A 139 3.16 -28.15 -18.72
C VAL A 139 2.30 -26.90 -18.90
N VAL A 140 1.36 -26.94 -19.84
CA VAL A 140 0.26 -25.97 -19.93
C VAL A 140 -1.00 -26.59 -19.36
N ILE A 141 -1.56 -25.98 -18.32
CA ILE A 141 -2.79 -26.45 -17.66
C ILE A 141 -3.96 -25.54 -18.01
N ASP A 142 -5.08 -26.15 -18.39
CA ASP A 142 -6.36 -25.47 -18.57
C ASP A 142 -7.43 -26.12 -17.69
N ASN A 143 -7.83 -25.42 -16.63
CA ASN A 143 -8.90 -25.83 -15.72
C ASN A 143 -10.16 -24.95 -15.91
N THR A 144 -10.43 -24.50 -17.14
CA THR A 144 -11.58 -23.65 -17.43
C THR A 144 -12.89 -24.42 -17.19
N ASN A 145 -13.76 -23.91 -16.32
CA ASN A 145 -14.98 -24.57 -15.85
C ASN A 145 -14.77 -25.97 -15.23
N GLY A 146 -13.52 -26.38 -14.99
CA GLY A 146 -13.18 -27.65 -14.37
C GLY A 146 -13.08 -27.56 -12.85
N THR A 147 -12.80 -28.70 -12.22
CA THR A 147 -12.49 -28.81 -10.80
C THR A 147 -11.15 -29.51 -10.61
N ILE A 148 -10.25 -28.86 -9.87
CA ILE A 148 -9.01 -29.42 -9.33
C ILE A 148 -9.07 -29.21 -7.81
N GLN A 149 -9.19 -30.30 -7.04
CA GLN A 149 -9.30 -30.19 -5.59
C GLN A 149 -8.69 -31.35 -4.82
N SER A 150 -8.37 -31.11 -3.54
CA SER A 150 -7.86 -32.13 -2.63
C SER A 150 -8.36 -31.94 -1.20
N GLY A 151 -8.67 -33.05 -0.53
CA GLY A 151 -8.96 -33.13 0.90
C GLY A 151 -7.74 -32.90 1.82
N ARG A 152 -6.52 -32.77 1.26
CA ARG A 152 -5.37 -32.18 1.98
C ARG A 152 -4.62 -31.22 1.06
N ASP A 153 -3.68 -31.73 0.28
CA ASP A 153 -2.70 -30.89 -0.42
C ASP A 153 -2.89 -30.94 -1.94
N VAL A 154 -2.66 -29.82 -2.60
CA VAL A 154 -2.51 -29.71 -4.06
C VAL A 154 -1.18 -29.05 -4.36
N ALA A 155 -0.36 -29.68 -5.19
CA ALA A 155 0.90 -29.14 -5.68
C ALA A 155 0.91 -29.12 -7.21
N ILE A 156 1.05 -27.93 -7.79
CA ILE A 156 1.09 -27.70 -9.24
C ILE A 156 2.42 -27.08 -9.61
N GLN A 157 3.16 -27.75 -10.50
CA GLN A 157 4.32 -27.21 -11.18
C GLN A 157 4.05 -27.22 -12.68
N ALA A 158 3.99 -26.04 -13.28
CA ALA A 158 3.64 -25.89 -14.69
C ALA A 158 4.34 -24.69 -15.31
N LYS A 159 4.29 -24.61 -16.64
CA LYS A 159 4.61 -23.37 -17.36
C LYS A 159 3.53 -22.33 -17.10
N SER A 160 2.27 -22.68 -17.35
CA SER A 160 1.12 -21.80 -17.21
C SER A 160 -0.11 -22.55 -16.71
N LEU A 161 -1.03 -21.80 -16.07
CA LEU A 161 -2.28 -22.30 -15.52
C LEU A 161 -3.40 -21.31 -15.86
N SER A 162 -4.32 -21.73 -16.73
CA SER A 162 -5.61 -21.07 -16.90
C SER A 162 -6.60 -21.66 -15.91
N ASN A 163 -7.17 -20.82 -15.03
CA ASN A 163 -8.14 -21.27 -14.05
C ASN A 163 -9.26 -20.24 -13.87
N ASN A 164 -10.39 -20.52 -14.53
CA ASN A 164 -11.68 -19.94 -14.16
C ASN A 164 -12.64 -20.98 -13.54
N GLY A 165 -12.16 -22.22 -13.29
CA GLY A 165 -12.87 -23.26 -12.56
C GLY A 165 -12.61 -23.23 -11.05
N THR A 166 -12.84 -24.37 -10.39
CA THR A 166 -12.52 -24.59 -8.97
C THR A 166 -11.07 -25.03 -8.83
N LEU A 167 -10.32 -24.34 -7.97
CA LEU A 167 -8.99 -24.75 -7.52
C LEU A 167 -8.91 -24.58 -6.00
N ALA A 168 -8.86 -25.70 -5.27
CA ALA A 168 -8.94 -25.70 -3.82
C ALA A 168 -8.13 -26.82 -3.17
N ALA A 169 -7.68 -26.58 -1.94
CA ALA A 169 -7.06 -27.59 -1.08
C ALA A 169 -7.49 -27.40 0.37
N ASP A 170 -7.90 -28.46 1.06
CA ASP A 170 -8.35 -28.36 2.46
C ASP A 170 -7.19 -28.12 3.45
N ASN A 171 -5.94 -28.31 3.04
CA ASN A 171 -4.75 -28.01 3.82
C ASN A 171 -3.81 -27.04 3.09
N LYS A 172 -3.05 -27.50 2.09
CA LYS A 172 -2.03 -26.69 1.41
C LYS A 172 -2.24 -26.64 -0.10
N LEU A 173 -2.19 -25.45 -0.69
CA LEU A 173 -2.19 -25.25 -2.13
C LEU A 173 -0.87 -24.60 -2.55
N ASP A 174 -0.03 -25.35 -3.24
CA ASP A 174 1.26 -24.91 -3.79
C ASP A 174 1.16 -24.78 -5.31
N ILE A 175 1.39 -23.58 -5.84
CA ILE A 175 1.34 -23.29 -7.28
C ILE A 175 2.68 -22.66 -7.69
N ALA A 176 3.40 -23.31 -8.59
CA ALA A 176 4.66 -22.83 -9.16
C ALA A 176 4.56 -22.74 -10.69
N LEU A 177 4.70 -21.52 -11.22
CA LEU A 177 4.49 -21.19 -12.63
C LEU A 177 5.70 -20.46 -13.24
N GLN A 178 5.84 -20.56 -14.55
CA GLN A 178 6.85 -19.82 -15.31
C GLN A 178 6.28 -18.53 -15.89
N ASP A 179 5.08 -18.63 -16.45
CA ASP A 179 4.39 -17.53 -17.12
C ASP A 179 3.55 -16.73 -16.12
N ASP A 180 2.99 -15.61 -16.60
CA ASP A 180 2.03 -14.80 -15.86
C ASP A 180 0.84 -15.63 -15.36
N PHE A 181 0.28 -15.23 -14.21
CA PHE A 181 -0.89 -15.87 -13.63
C PHE A 181 -2.00 -14.86 -13.36
N TYR A 182 -3.19 -15.16 -13.85
CA TYR A 182 -4.38 -14.33 -13.73
C TYR A 182 -5.39 -15.04 -12.82
N VAL A 183 -5.66 -14.45 -11.67
CA VAL A 183 -6.65 -14.97 -10.71
C VAL A 183 -8.01 -14.37 -11.07
N GLU A 184 -8.80 -15.16 -11.79
CA GLU A 184 -10.14 -14.78 -12.27
C GLU A 184 -11.28 -15.29 -11.37
N ARG A 185 -10.98 -16.26 -10.50
CA ARG A 185 -11.91 -16.81 -9.51
C ARG A 185 -11.25 -16.97 -8.15
N LYS A 186 -12.08 -17.20 -7.13
CA LYS A 186 -11.62 -17.46 -5.77
C LYS A 186 -10.77 -18.73 -5.72
N ILE A 187 -9.58 -18.63 -5.14
CA ILE A 187 -8.68 -19.75 -4.83
C ILE A 187 -8.57 -19.86 -3.31
N VAL A 188 -8.76 -21.08 -2.79
CA VAL A 188 -8.84 -21.34 -1.35
C VAL A 188 -7.88 -22.44 -0.93
N ALA A 189 -7.12 -22.15 0.13
CA ALA A 189 -6.41 -23.16 0.90
C ALA A 189 -6.92 -23.17 2.35
N GLY A 190 -7.14 -24.33 2.95
CA GLY A 190 -7.59 -24.40 4.34
C GLY A 190 -6.57 -23.83 5.32
N ASN A 191 -5.27 -24.07 5.11
CA ASN A 191 -4.19 -23.55 5.95
C ASN A 191 -3.22 -22.65 5.20
N GLU A 192 -2.59 -23.12 4.12
CA GLU A 192 -1.51 -22.40 3.45
C GLU A 192 -1.69 -22.35 1.93
N LEU A 193 -1.60 -21.15 1.36
CA LEU A 193 -1.52 -20.92 -0.07
C LEU A 193 -0.13 -20.36 -0.41
N SER A 194 0.66 -21.12 -1.16
CA SER A 194 1.92 -20.66 -1.74
C SER A 194 1.78 -20.52 -3.25
N LEU A 195 2.01 -19.31 -3.75
CA LEU A 195 1.92 -18.99 -5.17
C LEU A 195 3.25 -18.36 -5.60
N SER A 196 3.96 -19.04 -6.50
CA SER A 196 5.20 -18.56 -7.10
C SER A 196 5.04 -18.51 -8.61
N THR A 197 5.35 -17.37 -9.23
CA THR A 197 5.48 -17.26 -10.68
C THR A 197 6.77 -16.53 -11.05
N ARG A 198 7.44 -16.97 -12.14
CA ARG A 198 8.52 -16.19 -12.75
C ARG A 198 8.01 -15.00 -13.59
N GLY A 199 6.70 -14.93 -13.83
CA GLY A 199 6.01 -13.83 -14.48
C GLY A 199 5.35 -12.87 -13.48
N SER A 200 4.33 -12.16 -13.96
CA SER A 200 3.49 -11.26 -13.17
C SER A 200 2.26 -12.00 -12.63
N LEU A 201 1.87 -11.67 -11.40
CA LEU A 201 0.61 -12.11 -10.81
C LEU A 201 -0.41 -10.96 -10.89
N LYS A 202 -1.54 -11.19 -11.56
CA LYS A 202 -2.69 -10.28 -11.53
C LYS A 202 -3.83 -10.92 -10.75
N ASN A 203 -4.17 -10.33 -9.62
CA ASN A 203 -5.30 -10.76 -8.82
C ASN A 203 -6.51 -9.84 -9.03
N SER A 204 -7.55 -10.36 -9.68
CA SER A 204 -8.85 -9.67 -9.84
C SER A 204 -9.95 -10.31 -9.00
N HIS A 205 -9.59 -11.22 -8.09
CA HIS A 205 -10.52 -11.97 -7.27
C HIS A 205 -9.92 -12.26 -5.87
N THR A 206 -10.34 -13.34 -5.22
CA THR A 206 -9.91 -13.67 -3.85
C THR A 206 -8.88 -14.78 -3.81
N LEU A 207 -7.72 -14.49 -3.21
CA LEU A 207 -6.76 -15.46 -2.70
C LEU A 207 -6.97 -15.57 -1.19
N GLN A 208 -7.35 -16.74 -0.69
CA GLN A 208 -7.69 -16.94 0.73
C GLN A 208 -6.98 -18.15 1.31
N ALA A 209 -6.39 -17.98 2.51
CA ALA A 209 -5.87 -19.08 3.31
C ALA A 209 -6.21 -18.94 4.80
N GLY A 210 -6.42 -20.04 5.51
CA GLY A 210 -6.74 -19.98 6.95
C GLY A 210 -5.59 -19.49 7.82
N LYS A 211 -4.33 -19.77 7.47
CA LYS A 211 -3.16 -19.43 8.31
C LYS A 211 -2.09 -18.62 7.58
N ARG A 212 -1.78 -18.95 6.32
CA ARG A 212 -0.67 -18.28 5.61
C ARG A 212 -0.94 -18.13 4.12
N ILE A 213 -0.67 -16.95 3.59
CA ILE A 213 -0.44 -16.75 2.15
C ILE A 213 1.04 -16.42 1.97
N ARG A 214 1.69 -17.08 1.01
CA ARG A 214 3.02 -16.69 0.50
C ARG A 214 2.95 -16.46 -1.00
N ILE A 215 3.33 -15.28 -1.45
CA ILE A 215 3.36 -14.90 -2.86
C ILE A 215 4.79 -14.53 -3.26
N LYS A 216 5.27 -15.09 -4.37
CA LYS A 216 6.51 -14.67 -5.06
C LYS A 216 6.22 -14.43 -6.53
N ALA A 217 6.48 -13.24 -7.04
CA ALA A 217 6.25 -12.88 -8.44
C ALA A 217 7.26 -11.84 -8.93
N ASN A 218 7.37 -11.63 -10.25
CA ASN A 218 8.11 -10.47 -10.76
C ASN A 218 7.37 -9.18 -10.43
N ASN A 219 6.08 -9.14 -10.74
CA ASN A 219 5.17 -8.05 -10.41
C ASN A 219 3.90 -8.61 -9.79
N LEU A 220 3.25 -7.81 -8.94
CA LEU A 220 1.92 -8.10 -8.42
C LEU A 220 0.99 -6.92 -8.70
N ASP A 221 -0.13 -7.17 -9.37
CA ASP A 221 -1.26 -6.25 -9.49
C ASP A 221 -2.47 -6.83 -8.76
N ASN A 222 -2.76 -6.30 -7.57
CA ASN A 222 -3.98 -6.59 -6.83
C ASN A 222 -5.04 -5.54 -7.20
N ALA A 223 -5.88 -5.88 -8.17
CA ALA A 223 -6.87 -5.00 -8.76
C ALA A 223 -7.94 -4.55 -7.75
N VAL A 224 -8.84 -3.65 -8.15
CA VAL A 224 -9.89 -3.07 -7.29
C VAL A 224 -10.75 -4.13 -6.58
N GLN A 225 -11.09 -5.23 -7.27
CA GLN A 225 -11.85 -6.37 -6.72
C GLN A 225 -10.95 -7.46 -6.12
N GLY A 226 -9.63 -7.27 -6.19
CA GLY A 226 -8.63 -8.18 -5.67
C GLY A 226 -8.64 -8.20 -4.14
N ASN A 227 -8.65 -9.39 -3.57
CA ASN A 227 -8.50 -9.63 -2.14
C ASN A 227 -7.42 -10.70 -1.92
N ILE A 228 -6.42 -10.37 -1.11
CA ILE A 228 -5.38 -11.28 -0.64
C ILE A 228 -5.48 -11.31 0.88
N GLN A 229 -6.06 -12.38 1.43
CA GLN A 229 -6.36 -12.45 2.86
C GLN A 229 -5.94 -13.78 3.49
N SER A 230 -5.27 -13.70 4.63
CA SER A 230 -5.00 -14.85 5.48
C SER A 230 -5.49 -14.64 6.91
N GLY A 231 -5.84 -15.72 7.60
CA GLY A 231 -6.13 -15.64 9.05
C GLY A 231 -4.89 -15.48 9.92
N GLY A 232 -3.68 -15.51 9.35
CA GLY A 232 -2.41 -15.40 10.05
C GLY A 232 -1.42 -14.52 9.28
N THR A 233 -0.44 -15.10 8.59
CA THR A 233 0.58 -14.31 7.88
C THR A 233 0.31 -14.19 6.37
N THR A 234 0.22 -12.97 5.87
CA THR A 234 0.26 -12.66 4.43
C THR A 234 1.67 -12.15 4.09
N ASP A 235 2.43 -12.94 3.35
CA ASP A 235 3.86 -12.73 3.04
C ASP A 235 4.04 -12.59 1.53
N ILE A 236 4.33 -11.39 1.05
CA ILE A 236 4.40 -11.06 -0.37
C ILE A 236 5.80 -10.57 -0.72
N GLY A 237 6.44 -11.25 -1.67
CA GLY A 237 7.69 -10.82 -2.28
C GLY A 237 7.51 -10.56 -3.77
N THR A 238 7.85 -9.36 -4.24
CA THR A 238 7.95 -9.05 -5.66
C THR A 238 9.36 -8.64 -6.04
N GLN A 239 9.84 -9.08 -7.21
CA GLN A 239 11.16 -8.69 -7.70
C GLN A 239 11.19 -7.21 -8.12
N HIS A 240 10.07 -6.69 -8.63
CA HIS A 240 9.94 -5.34 -9.15
C HIS A 240 8.82 -4.59 -8.45
N ASN A 241 7.60 -4.67 -8.97
CA ASN A 241 6.51 -3.79 -8.54
C ASN A 241 5.41 -4.56 -7.81
N LEU A 242 4.86 -3.93 -6.77
CA LEU A 242 3.57 -4.31 -6.19
C LEU A 242 2.62 -3.12 -6.34
N THR A 243 1.52 -3.30 -7.05
CA THR A 243 0.42 -2.34 -7.13
C THR A 243 -0.80 -2.91 -6.44
N ASN A 244 -1.35 -2.16 -5.49
CA ASN A 244 -2.55 -2.52 -4.75
C ASN A 244 -3.62 -1.44 -4.94
N ARG A 245 -4.75 -1.85 -5.51
CA ARG A 245 -6.03 -1.13 -5.50
C ARG A 245 -7.12 -1.89 -4.74
N GLY A 246 -6.89 -3.15 -4.41
CA GLY A 246 -7.79 -4.01 -3.65
C GLY A 246 -7.46 -4.07 -2.16
N LEU A 247 -7.68 -5.24 -1.56
CA LEU A 247 -7.33 -5.55 -0.17
C LEU A 247 -6.14 -6.50 -0.08
N ILE A 248 -5.20 -6.19 0.81
CA ILE A 248 -4.19 -7.11 1.33
C ILE A 248 -4.32 -7.12 2.86
N ASP A 249 -4.61 -8.27 3.47
CA ASP A 249 -4.87 -8.39 4.91
C ASP A 249 -4.31 -9.70 5.50
N GLY A 250 -4.00 -9.66 6.78
CA GLY A 250 -3.50 -10.77 7.60
C GLY A 250 -3.44 -10.34 9.06
N GLN A 251 -3.21 -11.25 10.00
CA GLN A 251 -2.74 -10.84 11.34
C GLN A 251 -1.35 -10.19 11.23
N GLN A 252 -0.46 -10.80 10.46
CA GLN A 252 0.81 -10.22 10.07
C GLN A 252 0.82 -10.02 8.55
N THR A 253 1.05 -8.79 8.11
CA THR A 253 1.27 -8.50 6.69
C THR A 253 2.72 -8.11 6.46
N LYS A 254 3.42 -8.90 5.65
CA LYS A 254 4.82 -8.66 5.27
C LYS A 254 4.91 -8.45 3.77
N ILE A 255 5.52 -7.36 3.35
CA ILE A 255 5.68 -7.02 1.94
C ILE A 255 7.14 -6.68 1.68
N GLN A 256 7.72 -7.30 0.66
CA GLN A 256 9.02 -6.97 0.09
C GLN A 256 8.83 -6.69 -1.41
N ALA A 257 9.17 -5.48 -1.85
CA ALA A 257 9.03 -5.07 -3.24
C ALA A 257 10.13 -4.09 -3.65
N GLY A 258 10.42 -3.94 -4.93
CA GLY A 258 11.24 -2.82 -5.42
C GLY A 258 10.47 -1.50 -5.29
N GLN A 259 9.38 -1.38 -6.04
CA GLN A 259 8.42 -0.28 -5.88
C GLN A 259 7.08 -0.81 -5.38
N MET A 260 6.49 -0.11 -4.42
CA MET A 260 5.19 -0.42 -3.88
C MET A 260 4.26 0.77 -4.08
N ASN A 261 3.14 0.53 -4.77
CA ASN A 261 2.09 1.50 -5.01
C ASN A 261 0.80 1.04 -4.34
N ASN A 262 0.33 1.78 -3.34
CA ASN A 262 -1.00 1.63 -2.77
C ASN A 262 -1.84 2.83 -3.25
N ILE A 263 -2.80 2.58 -4.12
CA ILE A 263 -3.45 3.62 -4.93
C ILE A 263 -4.97 3.56 -4.74
N GLY A 264 -5.61 4.71 -4.60
CA GLY A 264 -7.07 4.81 -4.68
C GLY A 264 -7.78 4.03 -3.58
N THR A 265 -8.51 2.99 -3.99
CA THR A 265 -9.22 2.06 -3.08
C THR A 265 -8.30 1.07 -2.36
N GLY A 266 -6.99 1.13 -2.62
CA GLY A 266 -5.98 0.25 -2.04
C GLY A 266 -5.98 0.27 -0.51
N ARG A 267 -6.14 -0.91 0.08
CA ARG A 267 -6.09 -1.14 1.53
C ARG A 267 -5.07 -2.21 1.86
N ILE A 268 -4.20 -1.91 2.82
CA ILE A 268 -3.23 -2.84 3.37
C ILE A 268 -3.37 -2.84 4.87
N TYR A 269 -3.81 -3.97 5.41
CA TYR A 269 -4.16 -4.13 6.80
C TYR A 269 -3.35 -5.25 7.46
N GLY A 270 -3.23 -5.14 8.77
CA GLY A 270 -2.84 -6.24 9.63
C GLY A 270 -2.76 -5.83 11.08
N ASP A 271 -2.58 -6.77 12.00
CA ASP A 271 -2.25 -6.42 13.38
C ASP A 271 -0.86 -5.81 13.39
N ASN A 272 0.08 -6.48 12.74
CA ASN A 272 1.42 -5.98 12.52
C ASN A 272 1.71 -5.92 11.03
N ILE A 273 2.19 -4.77 10.56
CA ILE A 273 2.57 -4.55 9.16
C ILE A 273 4.08 -4.27 9.08
N ALA A 274 4.74 -4.99 8.19
CA ALA A 274 6.14 -4.80 7.86
C ALA A 274 6.31 -4.65 6.35
N ILE A 275 6.82 -3.50 5.90
CA ILE A 275 7.03 -3.23 4.47
C ILE A 275 8.49 -2.87 4.24
N ALA A 276 9.16 -3.63 3.39
CA ALA A 276 10.48 -3.30 2.84
C ALA A 276 10.35 -2.95 1.36
N ALA A 277 10.75 -1.75 0.97
CA ALA A 277 10.76 -1.36 -0.44
C ALA A 277 11.75 -0.24 -0.74
N THR A 278 12.24 -0.14 -1.99
CA THR A 278 13.01 1.04 -2.39
C THR A 278 12.13 2.29 -2.37
N ARG A 279 10.89 2.18 -2.88
CA ARG A 279 9.92 3.28 -2.89
C ARG A 279 8.54 2.80 -2.50
N LEU A 280 7.90 3.54 -1.60
CA LEU A 280 6.50 3.36 -1.20
C LEU A 280 5.70 4.62 -1.57
N ASP A 281 4.75 4.46 -2.49
CA ASP A 281 3.78 5.48 -2.87
C ASP A 281 2.39 5.09 -2.34
N ASN A 282 1.89 5.85 -1.38
CA ASN A 282 0.53 5.76 -0.86
C ASN A 282 -0.22 7.02 -1.31
N GLN A 283 -1.08 6.89 -2.31
CA GLN A 283 -1.68 8.04 -2.99
C GLN A 283 -3.14 7.80 -3.32
N ASP A 284 -3.87 8.89 -3.50
CA ASP A 284 -5.25 8.85 -3.94
C ASP A 284 -5.37 8.52 -5.43
N GLU A 285 -6.57 8.10 -5.82
CA GLU A 285 -7.00 7.97 -7.21
C GLU A 285 -8.46 8.41 -7.26
N ASN A 286 -8.77 9.36 -8.15
CA ASN A 286 -10.11 9.93 -8.29
C ASN A 286 -10.69 10.45 -6.95
N GLY A 287 -9.85 11.08 -6.12
CA GLY A 287 -10.22 11.65 -4.82
C GLY A 287 -10.37 10.64 -3.68
N THR A 288 -10.27 9.33 -3.94
CA THR A 288 -10.27 8.29 -2.90
C THR A 288 -8.85 8.03 -2.43
N GLY A 289 -8.56 8.26 -1.14
CA GLY A 289 -7.25 8.04 -0.55
C GLY A 289 -7.00 6.57 -0.18
N ALA A 290 -5.80 6.08 -0.51
CA ALA A 290 -5.37 4.74 -0.13
C ALA A 290 -4.96 4.64 1.34
N ALA A 291 -5.15 3.48 1.95
CA ALA A 291 -4.91 3.25 3.37
C ALA A 291 -3.90 2.12 3.63
N ILE A 292 -2.90 2.39 4.45
CA ILE A 292 -2.02 1.40 5.09
C ILE A 292 -2.26 1.53 6.59
N ALA A 293 -2.83 0.51 7.22
CA ALA A 293 -3.26 0.61 8.62
C ALA A 293 -2.97 -0.65 9.41
N ALA A 294 -2.06 -0.54 10.39
CA ALA A 294 -1.78 -1.60 11.36
C ALA A 294 -2.66 -1.42 12.61
N ARG A 295 -3.24 -2.51 13.14
CA ARG A 295 -4.02 -2.47 14.41
C ARG A 295 -3.10 -2.37 15.63
N GLU A 296 -1.89 -2.91 15.52
CA GLU A 296 -0.79 -2.79 16.46
C GLU A 296 0.35 -2.01 15.79
N ASN A 297 1.46 -2.66 15.41
CA ASN A 297 2.69 -1.98 15.04
C ASN A 297 2.88 -1.87 13.52
N LEU A 298 3.45 -0.74 13.08
CA LEU A 298 3.82 -0.51 11.68
C LEU A 298 5.33 -0.26 11.56
N ASN A 299 6.02 -1.15 10.84
CA ASN A 299 7.43 -1.01 10.50
C ASN A 299 7.62 -0.80 8.99
N LEU A 300 8.25 0.30 8.61
CA LEU A 300 8.59 0.63 7.23
C LEU A 300 10.11 0.71 7.07
N GLY A 301 10.69 -0.21 6.29
CA GLY A 301 12.07 -0.20 5.85
C GLY A 301 12.15 0.27 4.40
N ILE A 302 12.16 1.58 4.18
CA ILE A 302 12.04 2.16 2.84
C ILE A 302 13.10 3.22 2.53
N GLU A 303 13.49 3.40 1.28
CA GLU A 303 14.36 4.55 0.93
C GLU A 303 13.53 5.82 0.73
N GLN A 304 12.42 5.72 0.00
CA GLN A 304 11.52 6.84 -0.26
C GLN A 304 10.08 6.50 0.11
N LEU A 305 9.46 7.37 0.90
CA LEU A 305 8.03 7.32 1.20
C LEU A 305 7.36 8.58 0.67
N ASN A 306 6.34 8.40 -0.16
CA ASN A 306 5.40 9.46 -0.53
C ASN A 306 4.00 9.08 -0.05
N ASN A 307 3.44 9.91 0.80
CA ASN A 307 2.06 9.82 1.25
C ASN A 307 1.36 11.10 0.78
N ARG A 308 0.39 10.99 -0.12
CA ARG A 308 -0.19 12.14 -0.82
C ARG A 308 -1.71 12.22 -0.67
N GLU A 309 -2.20 13.45 -0.60
CA GLU A 309 -3.61 13.81 -0.61
C GLU A 309 -4.42 13.13 0.51
N ASN A 310 -5.55 12.50 0.18
CA ASN A 310 -6.46 11.90 1.15
C ASN A 310 -5.94 10.57 1.74
N SER A 311 -4.70 10.19 1.46
CA SER A 311 -4.13 8.92 1.90
C SER A 311 -3.76 8.88 3.38
N LEU A 312 -3.84 7.68 3.96
CA LEU A 312 -3.58 7.40 5.36
C LEU A 312 -2.51 6.34 5.53
N ILE A 313 -1.53 6.62 6.39
CA ILE A 313 -0.63 5.63 6.98
C ILE A 313 -0.86 5.66 8.49
N TYR A 314 -1.31 4.54 9.05
CA TYR A 314 -1.78 4.45 10.42
C TYR A 314 -1.18 3.25 11.18
N SER A 315 -0.94 3.44 12.47
CA SER A 315 -0.63 2.39 13.43
C SER A 315 -1.42 2.60 14.72
N GLY A 316 -2.11 1.54 15.16
CA GLY A 316 -2.86 1.53 16.43
C GLY A 316 -1.96 1.42 17.68
N ASN A 317 -0.68 1.13 17.50
CA ASN A 317 0.36 1.19 18.53
C ASN A 317 1.59 1.97 18.02
N ASP A 318 2.76 1.34 17.97
CA ASP A 318 4.01 2.02 17.63
C ASP A 318 4.30 1.97 16.12
N MET A 319 4.81 3.09 15.60
CA MET A 319 5.27 3.21 14.21
C MET A 319 6.76 3.49 14.14
N ALA A 320 7.47 2.77 13.28
CA ALA A 320 8.86 3.04 12.98
C ALA A 320 9.13 3.07 11.46
N VAL A 321 9.87 4.09 11.03
CA VAL A 321 10.36 4.24 9.66
C VAL A 321 11.89 4.26 9.67
N GLY A 322 12.49 3.53 8.74
CA GLY A 322 13.92 3.40 8.53
C GLY A 322 14.24 3.11 7.06
N GLY A 323 15.52 2.90 6.74
CA GLY A 323 15.99 2.59 5.39
C GLY A 323 15.86 1.12 5.00
N ALA A 324 15.74 0.23 5.98
CA ALA A 324 15.61 -1.21 5.79
C ALA A 324 14.84 -1.84 6.95
N LEU A 325 14.47 -3.12 6.81
CA LEU A 325 14.01 -3.96 7.90
C LEU A 325 15.13 -4.92 8.33
N ASP A 326 15.21 -5.24 9.62
CA ASP A 326 16.06 -6.34 10.10
C ASP A 326 15.36 -7.70 10.00
N THR A 327 16.00 -8.76 10.50
CA THR A 327 15.44 -10.13 10.48
C THR A 327 14.20 -10.32 11.34
N ASN A 328 13.90 -9.37 12.23
CA ASN A 328 12.70 -9.35 13.09
C ASN A 328 11.65 -8.36 12.58
N ASP A 329 11.76 -7.95 11.32
CA ASP A 329 10.88 -6.99 10.67
C ASP A 329 10.85 -5.60 11.32
N GLN A 330 11.91 -5.23 12.07
CA GLN A 330 12.01 -3.91 12.69
C GLN A 330 12.69 -2.93 11.75
N ALA A 331 12.18 -1.70 11.68
CA ALA A 331 12.78 -0.66 10.88
C ALA A 331 14.17 -0.27 11.44
N THR A 332 15.18 -0.24 10.58
CA THR A 332 16.57 0.12 10.90
C THR A 332 17.12 1.16 9.93
N GLY A 333 18.23 1.81 10.29
CA GLY A 333 18.84 2.85 9.45
C GLY A 333 17.95 4.08 9.24
N LYS A 334 18.17 4.77 8.11
CA LYS A 334 17.41 5.96 7.74
C LYS A 334 16.89 5.85 6.32
N ALA A 335 15.61 6.17 6.13
CA ALA A 335 15.07 6.46 4.82
C ALA A 335 15.78 7.67 4.21
N GLN A 336 15.88 7.75 2.88
CA GLN A 336 16.40 8.95 2.22
C GLN A 336 15.42 10.11 2.33
N ARG A 337 14.13 9.85 2.10
CA ARG A 337 13.09 10.89 2.10
C ARG A 337 11.74 10.36 2.56
N ILE A 338 11.08 11.14 3.41
CA ILE A 338 9.66 11.04 3.69
C ILE A 338 9.01 12.33 3.19
N HIS A 339 8.00 12.20 2.33
CA HIS A 339 7.18 13.32 1.88
C HIS A 339 5.72 13.01 2.15
N ASN A 340 5.15 13.81 3.05
CA ASN A 340 3.76 13.78 3.41
C ASN A 340 3.12 15.07 2.86
N ALA A 341 2.27 14.94 1.84
CA ALA A 341 1.69 16.07 1.11
C ALA A 341 0.17 16.03 1.21
N GLY A 342 -0.45 16.92 1.97
CA GLY A 342 -1.90 16.90 2.24
C GLY A 342 -2.42 15.69 3.04
N ALA A 343 -1.56 14.70 3.31
CA ALA A 343 -1.94 13.40 3.83
C ALA A 343 -1.63 13.20 5.32
N ILE A 344 -2.04 12.04 5.86
CA ILE A 344 -1.92 11.71 7.28
C ILE A 344 -0.95 10.54 7.48
N ILE A 345 0.04 10.74 8.36
CA ILE A 345 0.85 9.69 8.96
C ILE A 345 0.62 9.74 10.47
N GLU A 346 0.08 8.67 11.05
CA GLU A 346 -0.36 8.67 12.44
C GLU A 346 -0.02 7.36 13.18
N ALA A 347 0.52 7.49 14.39
CA ALA A 347 0.68 6.40 15.34
C ALA A 347 -0.05 6.76 16.63
N ALA A 348 -0.92 5.88 17.11
CA ALA A 348 -1.57 6.08 18.41
C ALA A 348 -0.57 5.95 19.58
N GLY A 349 0.48 5.15 19.39
CA GLY A 349 1.60 5.01 20.32
C GLY A 349 2.77 5.95 19.99
N LYS A 350 3.98 5.42 20.11
CA LYS A 350 5.23 6.13 19.79
C LYS A 350 5.47 6.12 18.29
N MET A 351 6.14 7.17 17.81
CA MET A 351 6.57 7.25 16.41
C MET A 351 8.07 7.53 16.34
N ARG A 352 8.80 6.68 15.60
CA ARG A 352 10.21 6.89 15.27
C ARG A 352 10.39 7.05 13.76
N LEU A 353 10.81 8.24 13.32
CA LEU A 353 11.11 8.54 11.94
C LEU A 353 12.63 8.65 11.74
N GLY A 354 13.27 7.56 11.31
CA GLY A 354 14.66 7.57 10.85
C GLY A 354 14.70 7.94 9.37
N VAL A 355 15.07 9.18 9.04
CA VAL A 355 14.96 9.71 7.68
C VAL A 355 16.00 10.80 7.43
N GLU A 356 16.61 10.91 6.25
CA GLU A 356 17.51 12.03 5.97
C GLU A 356 16.77 13.35 5.81
N LYS A 357 15.74 13.38 4.94
CA LYS A 357 14.90 14.56 4.69
C LYS A 357 13.42 14.25 4.91
N LEU A 358 12.80 14.98 5.85
CA LEU A 358 11.36 14.92 6.08
C LEU A 358 10.69 16.17 5.51
N HIS A 359 9.72 16.00 4.62
CA HIS A 359 8.90 17.06 4.05
C HIS A 359 7.45 16.81 4.44
N ASN A 360 6.84 17.75 5.16
CA ASN A 360 5.43 17.76 5.51
C ASN A 360 4.81 19.04 4.94
N THR A 361 4.02 18.93 3.87
CA THR A 361 3.65 20.07 3.02
C THR A 361 2.15 20.14 2.76
N ASN A 362 1.62 21.36 2.72
CA ASN A 362 0.26 21.65 2.31
C ASN A 362 0.28 22.05 0.83
N GLU A 363 0.01 21.11 -0.07
CA GLU A 363 0.02 21.36 -1.52
C GLU A 363 -1.22 22.15 -2.00
N HIS A 364 -2.19 22.39 -1.11
CA HIS A 364 -3.49 23.01 -1.43
C HIS A 364 -3.72 24.36 -0.74
N LEU A 365 -2.68 25.00 -0.22
CA LEU A 365 -2.82 26.34 0.35
C LEU A 365 -3.10 27.37 -0.76
N LYS A 366 -4.29 27.97 -0.70
CA LYS A 366 -4.70 29.07 -1.58
C LYS A 366 -5.03 30.29 -0.74
N THR A 367 -4.55 31.45 -1.17
CA THR A 367 -4.77 32.73 -0.51
C THR A 367 -5.28 33.78 -1.48
N GLN A 368 -6.07 34.72 -0.99
CA GLN A 368 -6.56 35.86 -1.74
C GLN A 368 -6.39 37.14 -0.91
N LEU A 369 -6.02 38.23 -1.57
CA LEU A 369 -6.02 39.56 -0.97
C LEU A 369 -7.45 40.08 -0.98
N VAL A 370 -8.00 40.35 0.21
CA VAL A 370 -9.38 40.79 0.40
C VAL A 370 -9.36 42.19 0.99
N GLU A 371 -10.11 43.11 0.37
CA GLU A 371 -10.31 44.45 0.93
C GLU A 371 -11.09 44.33 2.25
N THR A 372 -10.49 44.83 3.33
CA THR A 372 -11.08 44.81 4.68
C THR A 372 -11.50 46.19 5.15
N GLY A 373 -11.12 47.24 4.43
CA GLY A 373 -11.57 48.60 4.71
C GLY A 373 -11.32 49.54 3.53
N ARG A 374 -12.25 50.48 3.36
CA ARG A 374 -12.12 51.61 2.44
C ARG A 374 -12.55 52.86 3.17
N GLU A 375 -11.68 53.86 3.16
CA GLU A 375 -11.94 55.15 3.77
C GLU A 375 -11.64 56.23 2.73
N ARG A 376 -12.59 57.14 2.49
CA ARG A 376 -12.31 58.37 1.74
C ARG A 376 -11.64 59.35 2.69
N ILE A 377 -10.50 59.86 2.27
CA ILE A 377 -9.67 60.78 3.02
C ILE A 377 -9.56 62.07 2.25
N VAL A 378 -9.83 63.17 2.94
CA VAL A 378 -9.59 64.50 2.43
C VAL A 378 -8.58 65.18 3.35
N ASP A 379 -7.42 65.54 2.81
CA ASP A 379 -6.34 66.23 3.53
C ASP A 379 -6.01 67.57 2.84
N TYR A 380 -5.60 68.55 3.62
CA TYR A 380 -5.22 69.88 3.16
C TYR A 380 -3.75 70.16 3.53
N GLU A 381 -2.95 70.69 2.62
CA GLU A 381 -1.55 71.06 2.88
C GLU A 381 -1.26 72.49 2.41
N ALA A 382 -0.78 73.34 3.30
CA ALA A 382 -0.23 74.64 2.91
C ALA A 382 1.15 74.47 2.28
N PHE A 383 1.41 75.17 1.16
CA PHE A 383 2.64 75.01 0.39
C PHE A 383 3.89 75.22 1.26
N GLY A 384 4.77 74.21 1.29
CA GLY A 384 6.05 74.22 2.01
C GLY A 384 5.99 73.74 3.48
N ARG A 385 4.80 73.46 4.03
CA ARG A 385 4.67 73.00 5.43
C ARG A 385 4.77 71.48 5.61
N HIS A 386 4.49 70.66 4.59
CA HIS A 386 4.54 69.19 4.66
C HIS A 386 3.67 68.60 5.79
N GLU A 387 2.63 69.33 6.19
CA GLU A 387 1.67 68.95 7.23
C GLU A 387 0.30 68.73 6.58
N LEU A 388 -0.24 67.52 6.73
CA LEU A 388 -1.56 67.17 6.21
C LEU A 388 -2.63 67.43 7.29
N LEU A 389 -3.49 68.40 7.03
CA LEU A 389 -4.63 68.76 7.86
C LEU A 389 -5.86 67.97 7.41
N ARG A 390 -6.26 66.99 8.23
CA ARG A 390 -7.35 66.05 7.92
C ARG A 390 -8.72 66.73 8.00
N GLU A 391 -9.52 66.67 6.94
CA GLU A 391 -10.91 67.13 6.93
C GLU A 391 -11.70 66.48 8.09
N GLY A 392 -12.43 67.30 8.85
CA GLY A 392 -13.07 66.92 10.12
C GLY A 392 -12.33 67.42 11.37
N THR A 393 -11.04 67.75 11.26
CA THR A 393 -10.22 68.25 12.39
C THR A 393 -10.19 69.78 12.50
N GLN A 394 -10.93 70.51 11.65
CA GLN A 394 -10.91 71.98 11.57
C GLN A 394 -11.10 72.65 12.94
N HIS A 395 -12.11 72.21 13.70
CA HIS A 395 -12.42 72.80 15.01
C HIS A 395 -11.42 72.42 16.09
N GLU A 396 -10.92 71.18 16.06
CA GLU A 396 -9.97 70.66 17.06
C GLU A 396 -8.60 71.30 16.92
N LEU A 397 -8.12 71.40 15.67
CA LEU A 397 -6.80 71.92 15.33
C LEU A 397 -6.83 73.41 14.97
N GLY A 398 -8.00 74.04 14.86
CA GLY A 398 -8.13 75.49 14.64
C GLY A 398 -7.78 75.97 13.23
N TRP A 399 -7.99 75.13 12.20
CA TRP A 399 -7.73 75.48 10.80
C TRP A 399 -9.02 75.53 9.99
N PHE A 400 -9.06 76.33 8.91
CA PHE A 400 -10.24 76.41 8.03
C PHE A 400 -9.87 76.99 6.66
N VAL A 401 -10.70 76.70 5.65
CA VAL A 401 -10.63 77.34 4.33
C VAL A 401 -11.68 78.45 4.28
N TYR A 402 -11.30 79.63 3.82
CA TYR A 402 -12.23 80.74 3.64
C TYR A 402 -11.96 81.44 2.31
N ASN A 403 -13.00 82.06 1.75
CA ASN A 403 -12.89 82.82 0.52
C ASN A 403 -12.79 84.32 0.84
N ASN A 404 -11.78 84.98 0.31
CA ASN A 404 -11.65 86.43 0.31
C ASN A 404 -10.87 86.83 -0.95
N GLU A 405 -11.58 87.12 -2.05
CA GLU A 405 -11.05 87.31 -3.42
C GLU A 405 -10.45 86.03 -4.05
N SER A 406 -9.84 85.16 -3.25
CA SER A 406 -9.43 83.79 -3.57
C SER A 406 -9.60 82.86 -2.35
N ASP A 407 -9.44 81.55 -2.53
CA ASP A 407 -9.53 80.59 -1.42
C ASP A 407 -8.21 80.51 -0.63
N HIS A 408 -8.29 80.80 0.66
CA HIS A 408 -7.16 80.78 1.58
C HIS A 408 -7.29 79.63 2.57
N LEU A 409 -6.22 78.88 2.77
CA LEU A 409 -6.12 77.90 3.85
C LEU A 409 -5.49 78.57 5.08
N ARG A 410 -6.27 78.75 6.15
CA ARG A 410 -5.74 79.18 7.45
C ARG A 410 -5.33 77.96 8.25
N THR A 411 -4.06 77.93 8.66
CA THR A 411 -3.44 76.81 9.40
C THR A 411 -3.50 77.03 10.92
N PRO A 412 -3.26 76.00 11.76
CA PRO A 412 -3.41 76.07 13.23
C PRO A 412 -2.63 77.17 13.95
N ASP A 413 -1.51 77.62 13.38
CA ASP A 413 -0.71 78.72 13.94
C ASP A 413 -1.26 80.11 13.59
N GLY A 414 -2.41 80.15 12.90
CA GLY A 414 -3.14 81.36 12.56
C GLY A 414 -2.71 82.01 11.25
N VAL A 415 -1.74 81.46 10.52
CA VAL A 415 -1.26 81.98 9.23
C VAL A 415 -2.17 81.51 8.08
N ALA A 416 -2.51 82.43 7.17
CA ALA A 416 -3.27 82.16 5.96
C ALA A 416 -2.34 81.96 4.76
N HIS A 417 -2.63 80.94 3.95
CA HIS A 417 -1.85 80.58 2.77
C HIS A 417 -2.73 80.60 1.52
N GLU A 418 -2.31 81.35 0.49
CA GLU A 418 -2.98 81.41 -0.82
C GLU A 418 -2.58 80.23 -1.73
N ASN A 419 -1.39 79.66 -1.53
CA ASN A 419 -0.94 78.46 -2.24
C ASN A 419 -1.01 77.24 -1.32
N TRP A 420 -1.88 76.30 -1.66
CA TRP A 420 -2.15 75.09 -0.89
C TRP A 420 -2.71 73.98 -1.79
N HIS A 421 -2.72 72.75 -1.29
CA HIS A 421 -3.21 71.57 -1.99
C HIS A 421 -4.33 70.89 -1.19
N LYS A 422 -5.37 70.45 -1.91
CA LYS A 422 -6.40 69.55 -1.42
C LYS A 422 -6.16 68.17 -1.99
N TYR A 423 -5.96 67.18 -1.13
CA TYR A 423 -5.85 65.77 -1.49
C TYR A 423 -7.16 65.08 -1.16
N ASP A 424 -7.85 64.54 -2.17
CA ASP A 424 -9.06 63.73 -2.01
C ASP A 424 -8.80 62.35 -2.59
N TYR A 425 -8.63 61.36 -1.71
CA TYR A 425 -8.17 60.03 -2.10
C TYR A 425 -8.84 58.94 -1.25
N GLU A 426 -8.90 57.73 -1.80
CA GLU A 426 -9.38 56.57 -1.08
C GLU A 426 -8.20 55.76 -0.50
N LYS A 427 -8.23 55.52 0.80
CA LYS A 427 -7.34 54.58 1.47
C LYS A 427 -8.02 53.22 1.50
N VAL A 428 -7.48 52.29 0.72
CA VAL A 428 -7.91 50.89 0.69
C VAL A 428 -6.98 50.07 1.59
N THR A 429 -7.56 49.35 2.55
CA THR A 429 -6.85 48.40 3.42
C THR A 429 -7.22 46.99 2.98
N GLN A 430 -6.21 46.13 2.79
CA GLN A 430 -6.41 44.76 2.33
C GLN A 430 -5.68 43.77 3.25
N GLU A 431 -6.28 42.59 3.45
CA GLU A 431 -5.71 41.49 4.22
C GLU A 431 -5.65 40.21 3.39
N THR A 432 -4.62 39.41 3.59
CA THR A 432 -4.51 38.08 2.97
C THR A 432 -5.40 37.09 3.72
N GLN A 433 -6.36 36.48 3.03
CA GLN A 433 -7.25 35.46 3.57
C GLN A 433 -7.00 34.10 2.89
N VAL A 434 -7.12 33.02 3.66
CA VAL A 434 -7.00 31.64 3.15
C VAL A 434 -8.33 31.22 2.52
N THR A 435 -8.31 30.81 1.26
CA THR A 435 -9.49 30.38 0.48
C THR A 435 -9.55 28.86 0.26
N GLY A 436 -8.43 28.16 0.47
CA GLY A 436 -8.35 26.69 0.41
C GLY A 436 -7.14 26.18 1.17
N THR A 437 -7.25 25.02 1.82
CA THR A 437 -6.17 24.42 2.59
C THR A 437 -6.42 22.93 2.83
N ALA A 438 -5.40 22.10 2.64
CA ALA A 438 -5.40 20.69 3.01
C ALA A 438 -4.03 20.35 3.63
N PRO A 439 -3.83 20.68 4.92
CA PRO A 439 -2.52 20.54 5.55
C PRO A 439 -2.18 19.08 5.81
N ALA A 440 -0.94 18.69 5.50
CA ALA A 440 -0.40 17.40 5.88
C ALA A 440 -0.25 17.27 7.41
N LYS A 441 -0.43 16.06 7.94
CA LYS A 441 -0.35 15.78 9.37
C LYS A 441 0.58 14.59 9.66
N ILE A 442 1.50 14.79 10.59
CA ILE A 442 2.28 13.72 11.23
C ILE A 442 1.95 13.75 12.71
N ILE A 443 1.40 12.66 13.25
CA ILE A 443 0.84 12.60 14.60
C ILE A 443 1.38 11.38 15.35
N ALA A 444 1.99 11.60 16.51
CA ALA A 444 2.26 10.55 17.48
C ALA A 444 1.39 10.77 18.72
N GLY A 445 0.63 9.77 19.14
CA GLY A 445 -0.16 9.83 20.38
C GLY A 445 0.71 9.84 21.64
N SER A 446 1.94 9.32 21.54
CA SER A 446 2.96 9.36 22.59
C SER A 446 4.20 10.14 22.12
N ASP A 447 5.40 9.63 22.40
CA ASP A 447 6.67 10.24 22.00
C ASP A 447 6.88 10.18 20.47
N LEU A 448 7.35 11.30 19.91
CA LEU A 448 7.80 11.41 18.52
C LEU A 448 9.30 11.64 18.48
N ILE A 449 10.03 10.74 17.83
CA ILE A 449 11.47 10.85 17.57
C ILE A 449 11.68 11.00 16.08
N ILE A 450 12.27 12.13 15.66
CA ILE A 450 12.69 12.36 14.28
C ILE A 450 14.23 12.40 14.26
N ASP A 451 14.83 11.36 13.72
CA ASP A 451 16.27 11.26 13.54
C ASP A 451 16.65 11.62 12.10
N SER A 452 16.84 12.91 11.84
CA SER A 452 17.00 13.43 10.49
C SER A 452 18.10 14.47 10.28
N LYS A 453 18.49 14.64 9.01
CA LYS A 453 19.39 15.73 8.60
C LYS A 453 18.61 17.04 8.42
N ALA A 454 17.39 16.96 7.88
CA ALA A 454 16.51 18.11 7.68
C ALA A 454 15.02 17.76 7.86
N VAL A 455 14.26 18.69 8.43
CA VAL A 455 12.80 18.62 8.59
C VAL A 455 12.20 19.91 8.05
N PHE A 456 11.28 19.78 7.10
CA PHE A 456 10.51 20.87 6.53
C PHE A 456 9.04 20.63 6.83
N ASN A 457 8.43 21.55 7.58
CA ASN A 457 7.01 21.55 7.85
C ASN A 457 6.42 22.87 7.32
N SER A 458 5.80 22.81 6.14
CA SER A 458 5.28 23.98 5.42
C SER A 458 3.76 23.98 5.46
N ASP A 459 3.20 24.93 6.20
CA ASP A 459 1.75 25.16 6.35
C ASP A 459 0.97 23.90 6.75
N SER A 460 1.65 23.03 7.50
CA SER A 460 1.25 21.69 7.88
C SER A 460 1.52 21.42 9.36
N ARG A 461 1.17 20.24 9.88
CA ARG A 461 1.24 19.93 11.32
C ARG A 461 2.10 18.71 11.61
N ILE A 462 3.01 18.85 12.56
CA ILE A 462 3.72 17.75 13.21
C ILE A 462 3.39 17.84 14.71
N ILE A 463 2.82 16.77 15.27
CA ILE A 463 2.22 16.74 16.61
C ILE A 463 2.75 15.52 17.37
N ALA A 464 3.15 15.76 18.62
CA ALA A 464 3.43 14.71 19.59
C ALA A 464 2.53 14.89 20.83
N GLY A 465 1.91 13.80 21.29
CA GLY A 465 1.17 13.75 22.56
C GLY A 465 2.09 13.63 23.78
N GLY A 466 3.32 13.12 23.57
CA GLY A 466 4.40 13.08 24.54
C GLY A 466 5.55 14.02 24.19
N ASN A 467 6.79 13.52 24.30
CA ASN A 467 7.98 14.27 23.95
C ASN A 467 8.17 14.32 22.43
N CYS A 468 8.65 15.45 21.91
CA CYS A 468 9.09 15.57 20.53
C CYS A 468 10.61 15.79 20.51
N LEU A 469 11.36 14.82 19.98
CA LEU A 469 12.83 14.87 19.89
C LEU A 469 13.26 14.87 18.41
N CYS A 470 13.78 15.99 17.94
CA CYS A 470 14.43 16.10 16.64
C CYS A 470 15.95 16.12 16.81
N LYS A 471 16.66 15.06 16.39
CA LYS A 471 18.12 14.98 16.50
C LYS A 471 18.79 15.76 15.36
N GLN A 472 18.94 17.08 15.49
CA GLN A 472 19.68 17.94 14.55
C GLN A 472 20.91 18.59 15.19
N LYS A 473 21.98 18.82 14.40
CA LYS A 473 23.12 19.68 14.79
C LYS A 473 22.79 21.18 14.78
N LYS A 474 21.69 21.61 14.13
CA LYS A 474 21.21 23.02 14.10
C LYS A 474 19.68 23.11 13.88
N THR A 475 18.93 23.48 14.93
CA THR A 475 17.58 24.12 14.97
C THR A 475 16.41 23.32 15.57
N VAL A 476 15.37 24.09 15.96
CA VAL A 476 14.53 24.10 17.16
C VAL A 476 13.22 23.31 17.02
N CYS A 477 12.93 22.43 17.98
CA CYS A 477 11.57 21.98 18.28
C CYS A 477 10.87 23.05 19.13
N ILE A 478 9.77 23.64 18.65
CA ILE A 478 8.98 24.58 19.46
C ILE A 478 8.00 23.75 20.30
N THR A 479 8.16 23.78 21.62
CA THR A 479 7.24 23.16 22.59
C THR A 479 6.30 24.21 23.17
N SER A 480 4.99 24.02 23.07
CA SER A 480 4.00 24.78 23.84
C SER A 480 4.03 24.35 25.33
N LYS A 481 4.41 25.25 26.25
CA LYS A 481 4.23 25.06 27.71
C LYS A 481 2.86 25.63 28.13
N PRO A 482 2.05 24.91 28.93
CA PRO A 482 0.83 25.47 29.51
C PRO A 482 1.16 26.45 30.65
N LEU A 483 0.42 27.57 30.73
CA LEU A 483 0.36 28.39 31.93
C LEU A 483 -0.37 27.60 33.02
N ALA A 484 0.33 27.26 34.10
CA ALA A 484 -0.23 26.49 35.19
C ALA A 484 -1.24 27.32 36.02
N ARG A 485 -2.51 26.90 36.02
CA ARG A 485 -3.31 26.73 37.24
C ARG A 485 -4.05 25.39 37.14
N ARG A 486 -3.67 24.44 38.01
CA ARG A 486 -4.35 23.18 38.48
C ARG A 486 -5.72 22.89 37.80
N LYS A 487 -6.05 21.73 37.22
CA LYS A 487 -5.66 20.30 37.33
C LYS A 487 -5.91 19.59 35.97
N SER A 488 -5.12 18.56 35.67
CA SER A 488 -5.25 17.53 34.59
C SER A 488 -5.53 17.99 33.15
N SER A 489 -4.51 17.90 32.27
CA SER A 489 -4.68 17.68 30.82
C SER A 489 -3.31 17.49 30.14
N ALA A 490 -3.26 16.58 29.16
CA ALA A 490 -2.07 16.19 28.40
C ALA A 490 -1.36 17.38 27.72
N LYS A 491 -0.03 17.31 27.62
CA LYS A 491 0.81 18.32 26.96
C LYS A 491 0.84 18.05 25.45
N MET A 492 0.09 18.81 24.66
CA MET A 492 0.20 18.78 23.20
C MET A 492 1.37 19.67 22.76
N VAL A 493 2.33 19.12 22.03
CA VAL A 493 3.42 19.87 21.39
C VAL A 493 3.13 19.98 19.90
N SER A 494 2.78 21.18 19.43
CA SER A 494 2.61 21.47 18.00
C SER A 494 3.80 22.30 17.49
N CYS A 495 4.44 21.83 16.42
CA CYS A 495 5.53 22.56 15.76
C CYS A 495 4.98 23.22 14.49
N THR A 496 4.66 24.51 14.55
CA THR A 496 4.37 25.32 13.35
C THR A 496 5.58 26.17 13.02
N THR A 497 6.14 26.01 11.83
CA THR A 497 7.18 26.90 11.29
C THR A 497 6.60 27.63 10.10
N THR A 498 6.41 28.94 10.23
CA THR A 498 6.44 29.86 9.09
C THR A 498 7.87 29.85 8.54
N GLY A 499 7.99 29.68 7.22
CA GLY A 499 9.27 29.48 6.55
C GLY A 499 10.31 30.55 6.87
N VAL A 500 11.53 30.12 7.21
CA VAL A 500 12.69 31.00 7.26
C VAL A 500 13.32 31.06 5.87
N ARG A 501 12.90 32.04 5.07
CA ARG A 501 13.75 32.76 4.11
C ARG A 501 13.12 34.14 3.85
N VAL A 502 13.98 35.15 3.90
CA VAL A 502 13.70 36.61 3.78
C VAL A 502 13.27 37.28 5.09
N VAL A 503 14.20 37.44 6.03
CA VAL A 503 14.12 38.49 7.07
C VAL A 503 15.36 39.36 6.96
N LYS A 504 15.30 40.34 6.06
CA LYS A 504 16.00 41.62 6.26
C LYS A 504 15.25 42.85 5.73
N ASP A 505 14.20 42.70 4.92
CA ASP A 505 13.45 43.87 4.37
C ASP A 505 11.98 44.02 4.81
N MET A 506 11.44 43.16 5.67
CA MET A 506 10.03 43.27 6.11
C MET A 506 9.80 43.95 7.46
N MET A 507 10.78 44.71 8.00
CA MET A 507 10.59 45.52 9.21
C MET A 507 9.98 46.91 8.95
N LYS A 508 9.28 47.12 7.83
CA LYS A 508 8.61 48.41 7.52
C LYS A 508 7.11 48.35 7.22
N GLN A 509 6.45 47.19 7.28
CA GLN A 509 5.00 47.13 7.03
C GLN A 509 4.31 46.31 8.11
N GLY A 510 3.59 47.02 8.98
CA GLY A 510 2.94 46.49 10.18
C GLY A 510 1.80 45.51 9.87
N ILE A 511 2.13 44.22 9.88
CA ILE A 511 1.15 43.13 9.89
C ILE A 511 1.40 42.33 11.18
N VAL A 512 0.57 42.57 12.20
CA VAL A 512 0.48 41.70 13.38
C VAL A 512 -0.99 41.42 13.63
N ASN A 513 -1.43 40.21 13.29
CA ASN A 513 -2.58 39.59 13.93
C ASN A 513 -2.17 38.25 14.54
N LYS A 514 -2.67 38.04 15.76
CA LYS A 514 -2.12 37.23 16.85
C LYS A 514 -2.11 35.71 16.57
N ILE A 515 -1.07 35.03 17.06
CA ILE A 515 -1.16 33.91 18.02
C ILE A 515 0.22 33.69 18.73
N ILE A 516 0.15 33.66 20.07
CA ILE A 516 1.12 33.29 21.16
C ILE A 516 1.97 34.38 21.85
N LEU A 517 1.58 34.60 23.12
CA LEU A 517 2.34 35.13 24.24
C LEU A 517 3.48 34.17 24.69
N CYS A 518 4.66 34.72 25.02
CA CYS A 518 5.10 34.77 26.42
C CYS A 518 6.23 35.79 26.63
N ARG A 519 6.02 36.67 27.63
CA ARG A 519 6.94 37.70 28.13
C ARG A 519 8.25 37.08 28.63
N ARG A 520 9.38 37.66 28.22
CA ARG A 520 10.70 37.46 28.84
C ARG A 520 10.78 38.34 30.09
N LYS A 521 10.80 37.76 31.29
CA LYS A 521 11.42 38.41 32.47
C LYS A 521 12.82 37.84 32.58
N SER A 522 13.82 38.60 32.17
CA SER A 522 15.20 38.36 32.54
C SER A 522 15.65 39.55 33.38
N HIS A 523 15.93 39.31 34.66
CA HIS A 523 16.80 40.17 35.45
C HIS A 523 18.17 40.17 34.75
N ALA A 524 18.68 41.35 34.43
CA ALA A 524 20.06 41.54 33.98
C ALA A 524 20.70 42.58 34.90
N THR A 525 21.63 42.12 35.73
CA THR A 525 22.62 42.93 36.43
C THR A 525 23.60 43.48 35.39
N PHE A 526 23.76 44.80 35.33
CA PHE A 526 24.72 45.46 34.45
C PHE A 526 26.14 45.39 35.06
N HIS A 527 27.14 45.05 34.25
CA HIS A 527 28.55 45.37 34.49
C HIS A 527 28.99 46.35 33.40
N TRP A 528 29.56 47.47 33.83
CA TRP A 528 30.15 48.48 32.96
C TRP A 528 31.58 48.08 32.59
N VAL A 529 31.93 48.19 31.31
CA VAL A 529 33.32 48.22 30.85
C VAL A 529 33.50 49.47 29.99
N HIS A 530 34.35 50.38 30.46
CA HIS A 530 34.80 51.57 29.74
C HIS A 530 35.76 51.19 28.60
N LEU A 531 35.64 51.87 27.46
CA LEU A 531 36.69 51.96 26.43
C LEU A 531 37.11 53.43 26.28
N PRO A 532 38.41 53.73 26.17
CA PRO A 532 38.90 55.11 26.17
C PRO A 532 38.88 55.76 24.78
N MET A 533 38.72 57.08 24.80
CA MET A 533 38.97 58.00 23.70
C MET A 533 40.40 57.91 23.17
N ASN A 534 40.57 58.10 21.86
CA ASN A 534 41.63 58.99 21.38
C ASN A 534 41.26 59.66 20.04
N ARG A 535 41.58 60.96 20.00
CA ARG A 535 41.43 61.92 18.91
C ARG A 535 42.59 61.83 17.91
N ILE A 536 42.41 62.60 16.82
CA ILE A 536 43.37 63.42 16.03
C ILE A 536 43.34 62.98 14.55
N ALA A 537 43.31 63.84 13.53
CA ALA A 537 42.90 65.23 13.27
C ALA A 537 43.06 65.41 11.74
N LYS A 538 42.37 66.37 11.13
CA LYS A 538 42.65 66.80 9.74
C LYS A 538 43.81 67.81 9.75
N HIS A 539 44.95 67.43 9.19
CA HIS A 539 45.52 67.99 7.96
C HIS A 539 46.71 67.12 7.52
#